data_AF-A0A2F0AKI5-F1
#
_entry.id   AF-A0A2F0AKI5-F1
#
_cell.length_a   1.000
_cell.length_b   1.000
_cell.length_c   1.000
_cell.angle_alpha   90.00
_cell.angle_beta   90.00
_cell.angle_gamma   90.00
#
_symmetry.space_group_name_H-M   'P 1'
#
loop_
_entity.id
_entity.type
_entity.pdbx_description
1 polymer ?
#
loop_
_entity_poly.entity_id
_entity_poly.type
_entity_poly.pdbx_seq_one_letter_code
_entity_poly.pdbx_strand_id
1 'polypeptide(L)' 'MRNSLEQKFGEPKTSKLVWVAINFIEINKEEAKKIFYIIDTLEENDDVQNVYTNINISEKTLGELTDD' A
#
# COMPACT_ATOMS: atom_id res chain seq x y z
N MET A 1 16.03 11.28 -15.11
CA MET A 1 15.21 10.06 -15.02
C MET A 1 13.74 10.31 -15.33
N ARG A 2 13.07 11.26 -14.67
CA ARG A 2 11.68 11.64 -14.99
C ARG A 2 11.49 12.09 -16.45
N ASN A 3 12.17 13.15 -16.88
CA ASN A 3 12.03 13.71 -18.24
C ASN A 3 12.37 12.69 -19.35
N SER A 4 13.32 11.78 -19.09
CA SER A 4 13.69 10.71 -20.02
C SER A 4 12.64 9.59 -20.13
N LEU A 5 11.86 9.35 -19.07
CA LEU A 5 10.74 8.41 -19.10
C LEU A 5 9.50 9.06 -19.73
N GLU A 6 9.26 10.34 -19.47
CA GLU A 6 8.15 11.11 -20.05
C GLU A 6 8.18 11.15 -21.58
N GLN A 7 9.36 11.31 -22.18
CA GLN A 7 9.51 11.27 -23.65
C GLN A 7 9.14 9.91 -24.25
N LYS A 8 9.26 8.81 -23.49
CA LYS A 8 8.98 7.46 -23.99
C LYS A 8 7.57 6.98 -23.68
N PHE A 9 7.04 7.37 -22.52
CA PHE A 9 5.79 6.82 -21.97
C PHE A 9 4.69 7.86 -21.76
N GLY A 10 4.96 9.14 -22.03
CA GLY A 10 4.05 10.24 -21.72
C GLY A 10 4.12 10.67 -20.25
N GLU A 11 3.25 11.60 -19.85
CA GLU A 11 3.23 12.10 -18.47
C GLU A 11 2.87 11.00 -17.47
N PRO A 12 3.58 10.92 -16.32
CA PRO A 12 3.27 9.93 -15.30
C PRO A 12 1.96 10.26 -14.60
N LYS A 13 1.15 9.25 -14.30
CA LYS A 13 -0.07 9.42 -13.48
C LYS A 13 0.24 10.00 -12.09
N THR A 14 1.36 9.59 -11.49
CA THR A 14 1.87 10.12 -10.21
C THR A 14 3.40 10.06 -10.17
N SER A 15 4.02 10.95 -9.38
CA SER A 15 5.45 10.91 -9.09
C SER A 15 5.69 11.35 -7.64
N LYS A 16 6.16 10.44 -6.79
CA LYS A 16 6.40 10.67 -5.36
C LYS A 16 7.63 9.88 -4.89
N LEU A 17 8.34 10.41 -3.89
CA LEU A 17 9.32 9.63 -3.12
C LEU A 17 8.56 8.93 -1.99
N VAL A 18 8.70 7.61 -1.92
CA VAL A 18 7.98 6.75 -0.97
C VAL A 18 8.92 5.69 -0.41
N TRP A 19 8.58 5.15 0.74
CA TRP A 19 9.29 4.00 1.31
C TRP A 19 8.75 2.71 0.71
N VAL A 20 9.64 1.92 0.10
CA VAL A 20 9.32 0.61 -0.48
C VAL A 20 10.01 -0.46 0.34
N ALA A 21 9.24 -1.44 0.82
CA ALA A 21 9.78 -2.56 1.56
C ALA A 21 10.68 -3.44 0.67
N ILE A 22 11.79 -3.94 1.24
CA ILE A 22 12.71 -4.85 0.55
C ILE A 22 12.17 -6.29 0.58
N ASN A 23 11.51 -6.67 1.68
CA ASN A 23 10.95 -8.00 1.89
C ASN A 23 9.50 -7.88 2.34
N PHE A 24 8.65 -8.80 1.88
CA PHE A 24 7.23 -8.81 2.21
C PHE A 24 6.86 -10.00 3.09
N ILE A 25 5.82 -9.82 3.92
CA ILE A 25 5.30 -10.83 4.82
C ILE A 25 3.88 -11.16 4.38
N GLU A 26 3.64 -12.43 4.06
CA GLU A 26 2.29 -12.91 3.74
C GLU A 26 1.47 -13.04 5.01
N ILE A 27 0.24 -12.53 4.98
CA ILE A 27 -0.67 -12.51 6.12
C ILE A 27 -2.01 -13.16 5.78
N ASN A 28 -2.68 -13.69 6.80
CA ASN A 28 -4.03 -14.25 6.67
C ASN A 28 -5.15 -13.20 6.84
N LYS A 29 -6.41 -13.61 6.66
CA LYS A 29 -7.59 -12.73 6.75
C LYS A 29 -7.72 -12.04 8.11
N GLU A 30 -7.48 -12.74 9.21
CA GLU A 30 -7.63 -12.17 10.55
C GLU A 30 -6.54 -11.12 10.85
N GLU A 31 -5.32 -11.39 10.42
CA GLU A 31 -4.20 -10.45 10.53
C GLU A 31 -4.42 -9.22 9.67
N ALA A 32 -4.90 -9.41 8.43
CA ALA A 32 -5.23 -8.30 7.52
C ALA A 32 -6.29 -7.37 8.12
N LYS A 33 -7.36 -7.91 8.73
CA LYS A 33 -8.38 -7.10 9.42
C LYS A 33 -7.78 -6.25 10.54
N LYS A 34 -6.90 -6.82 11.37
CA LYS A 34 -6.25 -6.10 12.46
C LYS A 34 -5.31 -5.02 11.95
N ILE A 35 -4.53 -5.33 10.92
CA ILE A 35 -3.56 -4.39 10.35
C ILE A 35 -4.28 -3.25 9.63
N PHE A 36 -5.35 -3.51 8.88
CA PHE A 36 -6.16 -2.47 8.26
C PHE A 36 -6.78 -1.55 9.30
N TYR A 37 -7.34 -2.09 10.38
CA TYR A 37 -7.82 -1.26 11.48
C TYR A 37 -6.74 -0.33 12.04
N ILE A 38 -5.50 -0.81 12.20
CA ILE A 38 -4.37 0.01 12.65
C ILE A 38 -4.01 1.07 11.62
N ILE A 39 -3.96 0.71 10.34
CA ILE A 39 -3.68 1.67 9.25
C ILE A 39 -4.73 2.77 9.25
N ASP A 40 -6.01 2.42 9.26
CA ASP A 40 -7.13 3.37 9.26
C ASP A 40 -7.03 4.32 10.46
N THR A 41 -6.77 3.77 11.66
CA THR A 41 -6.61 4.57 12.89
C THR A 41 -5.43 5.56 12.78
N LEU A 42 -4.34 5.15 12.13
CA LEU A 42 -3.18 6.02 11.92
C LEU A 42 -3.46 7.09 10.86
N GLU A 43 -4.22 6.79 9.82
CA GLU A 43 -4.59 7.74 8.77
C GLU A 43 -5.59 8.80 9.22
N GLU A 44 -6.39 8.52 10.25
CA GLU A 44 -7.30 9.50 10.86
C GLU A 44 -6.58 10.59 11.67
N ASN A 45 -5.29 10.39 11.98
CA ASN A 45 -4.49 11.35 12.74
C ASN A 45 -3.93 12.44 11.80
N ASP A 46 -4.22 13.70 12.09
CA ASP A 46 -3.83 14.86 11.28
C ASP A 46 -2.31 15.12 11.23
N ASP A 47 -1.55 14.62 12.21
CA ASP A 47 -0.08 14.67 12.22
C ASP A 47 0.56 13.55 11.37
N VAL A 48 -0.20 12.50 11.01
CA VAL A 48 0.30 11.39 10.20
C VAL A 48 0.19 11.71 8.73
N GLN A 49 1.33 11.75 8.04
CA GLN A 49 1.39 12.13 6.62
C GLN A 49 1.32 10.94 5.66
N ASN A 50 1.92 9.78 6.01
CA ASN A 50 1.91 8.57 5.20
C ASN A 50 2.10 7.34 6.09
N VAL A 51 1.45 6.24 5.74
CA VAL A 51 1.64 4.93 6.36
C VAL A 51 2.21 3.97 5.31
N TYR A 52 3.25 3.22 5.66
CA TYR A 52 3.88 2.22 4.78
C TYR A 52 3.99 0.90 5.51
N THR A 53 3.69 -0.20 4.81
CA THR A 53 3.76 -1.55 5.37
C THR A 53 4.47 -2.48 4.40
N ASN A 54 4.90 -3.62 4.90
CA ASN A 54 5.50 -4.69 4.11
C ASN A 54 4.60 -5.92 4.02
N ILE A 55 3.30 -5.75 4.26
CA ILE A 55 2.35 -6.86 4.18
C ILE A 55 2.12 -7.23 2.72
N ASN A 56 1.89 -8.52 2.49
CA ASN A 56 1.46 -9.06 1.21
C ASN A 56 0.17 -9.83 1.44
N ILE A 57 -0.87 -9.47 0.69
CA ILE A 57 -2.19 -10.09 0.78
C ILE A 57 -2.40 -10.86 -0.53
N SER A 58 -2.58 -12.17 -0.42
CA SER A 58 -2.88 -12.99 -1.60
C SER A 58 -4.25 -12.63 -2.19
N GLU A 59 -4.44 -12.85 -3.49
CA GLU A 59 -5.73 -12.58 -4.17
C GLU A 59 -6.89 -13.33 -3.49
N LYS A 60 -6.64 -14.55 -3.00
CA LYS A 60 -7.62 -15.32 -2.23
C LYS A 60 -8.04 -14.59 -0.96
N THR A 61 -7.08 -14.18 -0.14
CA THR A 61 -7.36 -13.46 1.11
C THR A 61 -8.07 -12.12 0.84
N LEU A 62 -7.69 -11.44 -0.25
CA LEU A 62 -8.33 -10.19 -0.67
C LEU A 62 -9.81 -10.40 -1.06
N GLY A 63 -10.12 -11.44 -1.83
CA GLY A 63 -11.51 -11.78 -2.18
C GLY A 63 -12.36 -12.06 -0.95
N GLU A 64 -11.83 -12.82 0.00
CA GLU A 64 -12.52 -13.11 1.28
C GLU A 64 -12.74 -11.86 2.15
N LEU A 65 -11.96 -10.79 1.98
CA LEU A 65 -12.12 -9.51 2.68
C LEU A 65 -13.17 -8.60 2.04
N THR A 66 -13.38 -8.68 0.73
CA THR A 66 -14.34 -7.85 -0.01
C THR A 66 -15.75 -8.43 -0.05
N ASP A 67 -15.89 -9.73 0.21
CA ASP A 67 -17.18 -10.44 0.25
C ASP A 67 -17.89 -10.34 1.63
N ASP A 68 -17.24 -9.75 2.65
CA ASP A 68 -17.81 -9.39 3.95
C ASP A 68 -18.37 -7.95 3.93
#